data_AF-A0A3Q2ECN7-F1
#
_entry.id   AF-A0A3Q2ECN7-F1
#
_cell.length_a   1.000
_cell.length_b   1.000
_cell.length_c   1.000
_cell.angle_alpha   90.00
_cell.angle_beta   90.00
_cell.angle_gamma   90.00
#
_symmetry.space_group_name_H-M   'P 1'
#
loop_
_entity.id
_entity.type
_entity.pdbx_description
1 polymer ?
#
loop_
_entity_poly.entity_id
_entity_poly.type
_entity_poly.pdbx_seq_one_letter_code
_entity_poly.pdbx_strand_id
1 'polypeptide(L)'
;IAVCITCPVIANLTGSVESIVVLSPYNAQVAEIKEELKKIKLEKVTVTTISKSQGSEWRYVIVSTVISVPSTELEIEHDGAWMSKHVGFVGDPHQINVAITRAKEGLCIIGNQGLLRLSKTWCQLLKHYTRHNAVTDAEKISVLH
;
A
#
# COMPACT_ATOMS: atom_id res chain seq x y z
N ILE A 1 5.37 5.19 11.27
CA ILE A 1 4.55 3.98 11.52
C ILE A 1 3.98 3.52 10.19
N ALA A 2 4.64 2.60 9.49
CA ALA A 2 4.05 1.92 8.34
C ALA A 2 3.25 0.71 8.86
N VAL A 3 1.98 0.64 8.53
CA VAL A 3 1.16 -0.56 8.68
C VAL A 3 1.40 -1.40 7.47
N CYS A 4 1.71 -2.67 7.69
CA CYS A 4 1.68 -3.68 6.65
C CYS A 4 0.42 -4.51 6.89
N ILE A 5 -0.52 -4.46 5.96
CA ILE A 5 -1.63 -5.41 5.92
C ILE A 5 -1.08 -6.66 5.26
N THR A 6 -0.36 -7.51 5.99
CA THR A 6 0.08 -8.79 5.43
C THR A 6 -1.06 -9.79 5.46
N CYS A 7 -1.49 -10.26 4.29
CA CYS A 7 -2.02 -11.61 4.22
C CYS A 7 -0.86 -12.57 4.59
N PRO A 8 -1.04 -13.58 5.47
CA PRO A 8 0.01 -14.55 5.84
C PRO A 8 0.73 -15.22 4.64
N VAL A 9 0.15 -15.11 3.46
CA VAL A 9 0.62 -15.70 2.20
C VAL A 9 1.94 -15.08 1.70
N ILE A 10 2.27 -13.82 2.04
CA ILE A 10 3.50 -13.18 1.53
C ILE A 10 4.78 -13.73 2.18
N ALA A 11 4.68 -14.24 3.41
CA ALA A 11 5.81 -14.89 4.09
C ALA A 11 6.23 -16.22 3.45
N ASN A 12 5.41 -16.79 2.57
CA ASN A 12 5.63 -18.08 1.90
C ASN A 12 5.63 -17.95 0.36
N LEU A 13 6.17 -16.85 -0.19
CA LEU A 13 6.31 -16.66 -1.64
C LEU A 13 7.26 -17.71 -2.25
N THR A 14 6.72 -18.90 -2.54
CA THR A 14 7.33 -19.93 -3.40
C THR A 14 6.99 -19.73 -4.88
N GLY A 15 6.37 -18.60 -5.23
CA GLY A 15 5.92 -18.28 -6.59
C GLY A 15 6.93 -17.49 -7.43
N SER A 16 6.78 -17.52 -8.76
CA SER A 16 7.55 -16.67 -9.67
C SER A 16 7.36 -15.19 -9.31
N VAL A 17 8.46 -14.44 -9.23
CA VAL A 17 8.49 -12.99 -8.99
C VAL A 17 7.63 -12.18 -9.97
N GLU A 18 7.33 -12.74 -11.14
CA GLU A 18 6.45 -12.17 -12.17
C GLU A 18 4.98 -12.15 -11.76
N SER A 19 4.60 -12.94 -10.75
CA SER A 19 3.23 -12.97 -10.20
C SER A 19 2.94 -11.87 -9.18
N ILE A 20 3.95 -11.05 -8.87
CA ILE A 20 3.89 -9.95 -7.90
C ILE A 20 3.85 -8.62 -8.64
N VAL A 21 2.97 -7.73 -8.18
CA VAL A 21 2.99 -6.31 -8.57
C VAL A 21 3.15 -5.41 -7.34
N VAL A 22 3.94 -4.35 -7.49
CA VAL A 22 3.98 -3.23 -6.55
C VAL A 22 3.24 -2.04 -7.18
N LEU A 23 2.20 -1.58 -6.49
CA LEU A 23 1.38 -0.44 -6.87
C LEU A 23 1.71 0.74 -5.98
N SER A 24 1.77 1.92 -6.59
CA SER A 24 1.85 3.18 -5.87
C SER A 24 1.01 4.26 -6.56
N PRO A 25 0.41 5.22 -5.84
CA PRO A 25 -0.27 6.35 -6.46
C PRO A 25 0.68 7.28 -7.25
N TYR A 26 1.97 7.35 -6.89
CA TYR A 26 2.90 8.36 -7.40
C TYR A 26 3.96 7.78 -8.35
N ASN A 27 4.17 8.42 -9.51
CA ASN A 27 5.20 8.01 -10.47
C ASN A 27 6.62 8.08 -9.88
N ALA A 28 6.89 9.05 -9.00
CA ALA A 28 8.20 9.18 -8.34
C ALA A 28 8.51 7.94 -7.49
N GLN A 29 7.55 7.50 -6.67
CA GLN A 29 7.70 6.27 -5.90
C GLN A 29 7.85 5.03 -6.80
N VAL A 30 7.10 4.95 -7.90
CA VAL A 30 7.24 3.86 -8.87
C VAL A 30 8.67 3.80 -9.42
N ALA A 31 9.27 4.95 -9.74
CA ALA A 31 10.64 5.01 -10.22
C ALA A 31 11.65 4.59 -9.15
N GLU A 32 11.50 5.09 -7.92
CA GLU A 32 12.35 4.76 -6.78
C GLU A 32 12.31 3.26 -6.44
N ILE A 33 11.12 2.67 -6.35
CA ILE A 33 10.95 1.24 -6.08
C ILE A 33 11.60 0.40 -7.20
N LYS A 34 11.45 0.80 -8.48
CA LYS A 34 12.13 0.10 -9.59
C LYS A 34 13.64 0.14 -9.45
N GLU A 35 14.21 1.28 -9.05
CA GLU A 35 15.64 1.42 -8.85
C GLU A 35 16.15 0.53 -7.71
N GLU A 36 15.45 0.50 -6.58
CA GLU A 36 15.81 -0.35 -5.44
C GLU A 36 15.71 -1.84 -5.78
N LEU A 37 14.65 -2.27 -6.48
CA LEU A 37 14.53 -3.65 -6.96
C LEU A 37 15.65 -4.02 -7.93
N LYS A 38 16.12 -3.07 -8.74
CA LYS A 38 17.27 -3.25 -9.64
C LYS A 38 18.55 -3.58 -8.86
N LYS A 39 18.83 -2.82 -7.79
CA LYS A 39 20.02 -3.00 -6.94
C LYS A 39 20.09 -4.40 -6.33
N ILE A 40 18.93 -5.00 -6.05
CA ILE A 40 18.82 -6.36 -5.48
C ILE A 40 18.47 -7.45 -6.52
N LYS A 41 18.58 -7.16 -7.82
CA LYS A 41 18.34 -8.10 -8.93
C LYS A 41 16.91 -8.68 -9.00
N LEU A 42 15.91 -7.92 -8.57
CA LEU A 42 14.48 -8.25 -8.63
C LEU A 42 13.72 -7.44 -9.71
N GLU A 43 14.41 -7.08 -10.79
CA GLU A 43 13.88 -6.26 -11.91
C GLU A 43 12.65 -6.85 -12.60
N LYS A 44 12.39 -8.15 -12.42
CA LYS A 44 11.23 -8.87 -12.97
C LYS A 44 9.92 -8.57 -12.22
N VAL A 45 9.99 -8.02 -11.02
CA VAL A 45 8.79 -7.62 -10.27
C VAL A 45 8.15 -6.43 -10.98
N THR A 46 6.86 -6.53 -11.28
CA THR A 46 6.15 -5.43 -11.93
C THR A 46 5.95 -4.29 -10.93
N VAL A 47 6.28 -3.06 -11.34
CA VAL A 47 5.99 -1.85 -10.54
C VAL A 47 5.27 -0.85 -11.44
N THR A 48 4.09 -0.40 -11.02
CA THR A 48 3.27 0.53 -11.80
C THR A 48 2.40 1.42 -10.92
N THR A 49 1.79 2.44 -11.51
CA THR A 49 0.84 3.28 -10.78
C THR A 49 -0.52 2.59 -10.66
N ILE A 50 -1.28 2.94 -9.62
CA ILE A 50 -2.66 2.43 -9.44
C ILE A 50 -3.50 2.71 -10.69
N SER A 51 -3.43 3.94 -11.22
CA SER A 51 -4.14 4.34 -12.44
C SER A 51 -3.81 3.47 -13.67
N LYS A 52 -2.54 3.08 -13.83
CA LYS A 52 -2.08 2.22 -14.95
C LYS A 52 -2.41 0.74 -14.74
N SER A 53 -2.86 0.34 -13.56
CA SER A 53 -3.19 -1.05 -13.23
C SER A 53 -4.65 -1.42 -13.52
N GLN A 54 -5.47 -0.46 -13.94
CA GLN A 54 -6.88 -0.66 -14.19
C GLN A 54 -7.11 -1.74 -15.26
N GLY A 55 -7.95 -2.73 -14.94
CA GLY A 55 -8.24 -3.87 -15.84
C GLY A 55 -7.23 -5.02 -15.76
N SER A 56 -6.11 -4.85 -15.06
CA SER A 56 -5.10 -5.90 -14.85
C SER A 56 -5.25 -6.58 -13.49
N GLU A 57 -4.75 -7.79 -13.32
CA GLU A 57 -4.81 -8.53 -12.05
C GLU A 57 -3.55 -9.37 -11.84
N TRP A 58 -3.14 -9.54 -10.59
CA TRP A 58 -1.95 -10.30 -10.19
C TRP A 58 -2.26 -11.23 -9.02
N ARG A 59 -1.47 -12.30 -8.86
CA ARG A 59 -1.63 -13.21 -7.70
C ARG A 59 -1.39 -12.44 -6.40
N TYR A 60 -0.32 -11.65 -6.39
CA TYR A 60 0.11 -10.89 -5.22
C TYR A 60 0.25 -9.40 -5.55
N VAL A 61 -0.33 -8.55 -4.72
CA VAL A 61 -0.26 -7.09 -4.85
C VAL A 61 0.32 -6.49 -3.59
N ILE A 62 1.30 -5.61 -3.76
CA ILE A 62 1.83 -4.76 -2.70
C ILE A 62 1.47 -3.32 -3.03
N VAL A 63 0.74 -2.63 -2.15
CA VAL A 63 0.35 -1.24 -2.31
C VAL A 63 1.20 -0.38 -1.38
N SER A 64 2.05 0.50 -1.93
CA SER A 64 2.71 1.55 -1.15
C SER A 64 1.87 2.82 -1.23
N THR A 65 1.36 3.30 -0.09
CA THR A 65 0.57 4.53 -0.05
C THR A 65 1.44 5.78 -0.11
N VAL A 66 2.75 5.68 0.19
CA VAL A 66 3.75 6.78 0.18
C VAL A 66 3.54 7.87 1.22
N ILE A 67 2.31 8.10 1.67
CA ILE A 67 2.00 9.23 2.55
C ILE A 67 2.57 9.00 3.96
N SER A 68 3.49 9.87 4.33
CA SER A 68 4.00 10.04 5.68
C SER A 68 4.02 11.53 6.05
N VAL A 69 2.97 11.98 6.71
CA VAL A 69 2.97 13.23 7.46
C VAL A 69 3.42 12.89 8.89
N PRO A 70 4.37 13.64 9.48
CA PRO A 70 4.76 13.46 10.87
C PRO A 70 3.54 13.52 11.79
N SER A 71 3.54 12.71 12.85
CA SER A 71 2.43 12.66 13.81
C SER A 71 2.09 14.03 14.41
N THR A 72 3.11 14.90 14.50
CA THR A 72 3.02 16.29 15.00
C THR A 72 2.30 17.25 14.06
N GLU A 73 2.17 16.90 12.78
CA GLU A 73 1.51 17.69 11.74
C GLU A 73 0.15 17.10 11.36
N LEU A 74 -0.33 16.07 12.09
CA LEU A 74 -1.65 15.50 11.88
C LEU A 74 -2.72 16.44 12.42
N GLU A 75 -3.54 16.96 11.51
CA GLU A 75 -4.68 17.79 11.85
C GLU A 75 -5.94 16.92 11.98
N ILE A 76 -6.42 16.76 13.21
CA ILE A 76 -7.60 15.92 13.51
C ILE A 76 -8.88 16.59 12.99
N GLU A 77 -8.98 17.90 13.13
CA GLU A 77 -10.02 18.73 12.51
C GLU A 77 -9.51 19.27 11.17
N HIS A 78 -9.61 18.45 10.13
CA HIS A 78 -9.18 18.81 8.79
C HIS A 78 -10.37 19.21 7.91
N ASP A 79 -10.17 20.23 7.08
CA ASP A 79 -11.11 20.57 6.01
C ASP A 79 -10.81 19.79 4.71
N GLY A 80 -11.64 20.00 3.69
CA GLY A 80 -11.45 19.36 2.39
C GLY A 80 -10.14 19.75 1.69
N ALA A 81 -9.62 20.96 1.93
CA ALA A 81 -8.40 21.45 1.32
C ALA A 81 -7.17 20.76 1.94
N TRP A 82 -7.14 20.62 3.26
CA TRP A 82 -6.12 19.87 3.98
C TRP A 82 -6.10 18.41 3.54
N MET A 83 -7.27 17.77 3.44
CA MET A 83 -7.42 16.40 2.97
C MET A 83 -6.87 16.21 1.55
N SER A 84 -7.21 17.12 0.64
CA SER A 84 -6.70 17.10 -0.74
C SER A 84 -5.18 17.28 -0.80
N LYS A 85 -4.62 18.16 0.04
CA LYS A 85 -3.18 18.44 0.08
C LYS A 85 -2.36 17.29 0.68
N HIS A 86 -2.83 16.69 1.78
CA HIS A 86 -2.02 15.76 2.58
C HIS A 86 -2.36 14.29 2.34
N VAL A 87 -3.59 13.98 1.91
CA VAL A 87 -4.00 12.61 1.57
C VAL A 87 -4.22 12.46 0.06
N GLY A 88 -4.73 13.51 -0.59
CA GLY A 88 -4.83 13.61 -2.04
C GLY A 88 -5.38 12.35 -2.71
N PHE A 89 -4.69 11.89 -3.75
CA PHE A 89 -5.09 10.76 -4.59
C PHE A 89 -5.22 9.43 -3.82
N VAL A 90 -4.54 9.28 -2.68
CA VAL A 90 -4.67 8.09 -1.83
C VAL A 90 -6.02 8.03 -1.15
N GLY A 91 -6.66 9.17 -0.92
CA GLY A 91 -7.98 9.26 -0.30
C GLY A 91 -9.15 8.94 -1.24
N ASP A 92 -8.91 8.89 -2.56
CA ASP A 92 -9.94 8.64 -3.57
C ASP A 92 -10.49 7.20 -3.43
N PRO A 93 -11.78 7.01 -3.06
CA PRO A 93 -12.39 5.70 -2.93
C PRO A 93 -12.27 4.84 -4.21
N HIS A 94 -12.29 5.45 -5.40
CA HIS A 94 -12.14 4.72 -6.65
C HIS A 94 -10.72 4.13 -6.77
N GLN A 95 -9.69 4.92 -6.46
CA GLN A 95 -8.30 4.45 -6.50
C GLN A 95 -8.03 3.37 -5.45
N ILE A 96 -8.60 3.53 -4.25
CA ILE A 96 -8.52 2.50 -3.21
C ILE A 96 -9.14 1.19 -3.73
N ASN A 97 -10.33 1.25 -4.33
CA ASN A 97 -11.00 0.08 -4.90
C ASN A 97 -10.18 -0.56 -6.03
N VAL A 98 -9.63 0.24 -6.95
CA VAL A 98 -8.75 -0.28 -8.00
C VAL A 98 -7.59 -1.03 -7.37
N ALA A 99 -6.85 -0.41 -6.44
CA ALA A 99 -5.68 -0.99 -5.80
C ALA A 99 -5.97 -2.31 -5.07
N ILE A 100 -7.01 -2.37 -4.23
CA ILE A 100 -7.33 -3.57 -3.44
C ILE A 100 -7.85 -4.73 -4.31
N THR A 101 -8.57 -4.44 -5.40
CA THR A 101 -9.15 -5.46 -6.29
C THR A 101 -8.17 -6.02 -7.31
N ARG A 102 -6.92 -5.53 -7.38
CA ARG A 102 -5.92 -6.10 -8.28
C ARG A 102 -5.39 -7.47 -7.81
N ALA A 103 -5.60 -7.83 -6.54
CA ALA A 103 -5.04 -9.04 -5.93
C ALA A 103 -5.98 -10.24 -6.07
N LYS A 104 -5.45 -11.38 -6.52
CA LYS A 104 -6.18 -12.66 -6.58
C LYS A 104 -6.03 -13.49 -5.31
N GLU A 105 -4.84 -13.50 -4.71
CA GLU A 105 -4.51 -14.41 -3.60
C GLU A 105 -3.96 -13.68 -2.37
N GLY A 106 -3.14 -12.64 -2.57
CA GLY A 106 -2.55 -11.90 -1.46
C GLY A 106 -2.46 -10.41 -1.72
N LEU A 107 -2.88 -9.63 -0.73
CA LEU A 107 -2.77 -8.19 -0.70
C LEU A 107 -1.87 -7.78 0.46
N CYS A 108 -0.92 -6.89 0.16
CA CYS A 108 -0.09 -6.16 1.11
C CYS A 108 -0.39 -4.68 0.98
N ILE A 109 -0.68 -3.97 2.06
CA ILE A 109 -0.78 -2.50 2.02
C ILE A 109 0.22 -1.93 3.03
N ILE A 110 1.11 -1.07 2.55
CA ILE A 110 2.16 -0.38 3.31
C ILE A 110 1.78 1.10 3.39
N GLY A 111 1.49 1.61 4.58
CA GLY A 111 1.10 3.02 4.74
C GLY A 111 0.99 3.53 6.16
N ASN A 112 0.89 4.85 6.36
CA ASN A 112 0.79 5.43 7.70
C ASN A 112 -0.62 5.30 8.31
N GLN A 113 -0.75 4.51 9.38
CA GLN A 113 -2.06 4.26 10.00
C GLN A 113 -2.78 5.53 10.47
N GLY A 114 -2.04 6.45 11.08
CA GLY A 114 -2.62 7.69 11.64
C GLY A 114 -3.27 8.52 10.55
N LEU A 115 -2.57 8.67 9.43
CA LEU A 115 -3.06 9.38 8.25
C LEU A 115 -4.21 8.67 7.55
N LEU A 116 -4.05 7.37 7.32
CA LEU A 116 -5.08 6.59 6.63
C LEU A 116 -6.40 6.60 7.43
N ARG A 117 -6.35 6.68 8.78
CA ARG A 117 -7.56 6.81 9.61
C ARG A 117 -8.36 8.10 9.37
N LEU A 118 -7.74 9.15 8.83
CA LEU A 118 -8.43 10.41 8.53
C LEU A 118 -9.40 10.26 7.34
N SER A 119 -9.08 9.38 6.38
CA SER A 119 -10.02 9.04 5.31
C SER A 119 -11.07 8.04 5.81
N LYS A 120 -12.35 8.33 5.57
CA LYS A 120 -13.48 7.46 5.93
C LYS A 120 -13.32 6.05 5.37
N THR A 121 -12.96 5.92 4.10
CA THR A 121 -12.80 4.63 3.40
C THR A 121 -11.66 3.81 4.01
N TRP A 122 -10.49 4.43 4.18
CA TRP A 122 -9.35 3.78 4.80
C TRP A 122 -9.60 3.42 6.26
N CYS A 123 -10.29 4.28 7.02
CA CYS A 123 -10.68 4.01 8.40
C CYS A 123 -11.56 2.75 8.50
N GLN A 124 -12.52 2.59 7.57
CA GLN A 124 -13.34 1.39 7.48
C GLN A 124 -12.50 0.15 7.12
N LEU A 125 -11.59 0.27 6.14
CA LEU A 125 -10.71 -0.80 5.72
C LEU A 125 -9.78 -1.26 6.87
N LEU A 126 -9.14 -0.32 7.56
CA LEU A 126 -8.29 -0.59 8.72
C LEU A 126 -9.07 -1.26 9.84
N LYS A 127 -10.29 -0.78 10.15
CA LYS A 127 -11.17 -1.44 11.13
C LYS A 127 -11.53 -2.87 10.71
N HIS A 128 -11.73 -3.12 9.41
CA HIS A 128 -11.98 -4.47 8.90
C HIS A 128 -10.76 -5.38 9.11
N TYR A 129 -9.57 -4.99 8.64
CA TYR A 129 -8.37 -5.81 8.77
C TYR A 129 -7.88 -5.97 10.22
N THR A 130 -8.10 -4.95 11.08
CA THR A 130 -7.79 -5.07 12.52
C THR A 130 -8.61 -6.18 13.17
N ARG A 131 -9.91 -6.31 12.84
CA ARG A 131 -10.77 -7.38 13.36
C ARG A 131 -10.35 -8.78 12.91
N HIS A 132 -9.61 -8.87 11.81
CA HIS A 132 -9.09 -10.12 11.27
C HIS A 132 -7.62 -10.37 11.66
N ASN A 133 -7.06 -9.61 12.63
CA ASN A 133 -5.66 -9.68 13.03
C ASN A 133 -4.67 -9.53 11.87
N ALA A 134 -5.05 -8.74 10.85
CA ALA A 134 -4.28 -8.55 9.62
C ALA A 134 -3.69 -7.13 9.54
N VAL A 135 -3.43 -6.50 10.68
CA VAL A 135 -2.79 -5.19 10.80
C VAL A 135 -1.61 -5.34 11.74
N THR A 136 -0.40 -5.05 11.25
CA THR A 136 0.82 -5.06 12.07
C THR A 136 1.64 -3.78 11.87
N ASP A 137 2.40 -3.42 12.90
CA ASP A 137 3.40 -2.36 12.84
C ASP A 137 4.61 -2.82 12.04
N ALA A 138 5.25 -1.91 11.31
CA ALA A 138 6.45 -2.18 10.52
C ALA A 138 7.59 -2.84 11.31
N GLU A 139 7.78 -2.44 12.57
CA GLU A 139 8.83 -2.96 13.45
C GLU A 139 8.69 -4.46 13.75
N LYS A 140 7.47 -5.00 13.62
CA LYS A 140 7.18 -6.42 13.87
C LYS A 140 7.36 -7.28 12.61
N ILE A 141 7.68 -6.68 11.47
CA ILE A 141 7.88 -7.38 10.21
C ILE A 141 9.36 -7.76 10.12
N SER A 142 9.64 -9.04 10.29
CA SER A 142 10.95 -9.61 10.02
C SER A 142 11.01 -10.12 8.58
N VAL A 143 12.04 -9.71 7.82
CA VAL A 143 12.42 -10.41 6.60
C VAL A 143 13.21 -11.64 7.02
N LEU A 144 12.69 -12.83 6.74
CA LEU A 144 13.44 -14.08 6.95
C LEU A 144 14.63 -14.05 5.99
N HIS A 145 15.85 -14.09 6.55
CA HIS A 145 17.10 -14.19 5.81
C HIS A 145 17.44 -15.66 5.51
#